data_AF-A0A973D0Q0-F1
#
_entry.id   AF-A0A973D0Q0-F1
#
_cell.length_a   1.000
_cell.length_b   1.000
_cell.length_c   1.000
_cell.angle_alpha   90.00
_cell.angle_beta   90.00
_cell.angle_gamma   90.00
#
_symmetry.space_group_name_H-M   'P 1'
#
loop_
_entity.id
_entity.type
_entity.pdbx_description
1 polymer ?
#
loop_
_entity_poly.entity_id
_entity_poly.type
_entity_poly.pdbx_seq_one_letter_code
_entity_poly.pdbx_strand_id
1 'polypeptide(L)'
;MSTPTFKLSVDDIDLTLVEFDGVEEMNRLFKYTFTTEIPTTGEKLADIIDGDAVFTIEQYDTSLHTGDIEIAGYISKASKTSDEWILEFQPKLKKTTTNSRSEIYFKEDASLNALSVIQLEFDHDITLSDRTPIFDITSTLPSRKLFCQFHESNLNFVARLCDHWGFHFYFDHYSSQLVFADNNQYDQKFTTQLKTTNTTSDSSQLKILNWQENINPVESYTTVTGHDHENAGTAITASYPTDSLSQSGLTEARQTLSDVNSQSE
;
A
#
# COMPACT_ATOMS: atom_id res chain seq x y z
N MET A 1 -5.60 -22.04 -23.29
CA MET A 1 -5.98 -20.75 -22.69
C MET A 1 -5.41 -19.66 -23.55
N SER A 2 -6.16 -18.58 -23.70
CA SER A 2 -5.73 -17.36 -24.35
C SER A 2 -4.54 -16.79 -23.59
N THR A 3 -3.56 -16.23 -24.31
CA THR A 3 -2.57 -15.34 -23.71
C THR A 3 -3.32 -14.26 -22.92
N PRO A 4 -2.92 -13.91 -21.69
CA PRO A 4 -3.54 -12.80 -20.99
C PRO A 4 -3.45 -11.55 -21.85
N THR A 5 -4.59 -10.92 -22.08
CA THR A 5 -4.68 -9.65 -22.80
C THR A 5 -4.69 -8.53 -21.78
N PHE A 6 -3.98 -7.47 -22.11
CA PHE A 6 -3.90 -6.28 -21.29
C PHE A 6 -4.36 -5.09 -22.11
N LYS A 7 -5.13 -4.20 -21.50
CA LYS A 7 -5.63 -2.97 -22.15
C LYS A 7 -5.33 -1.77 -21.26
N LEU A 8 -5.06 -0.64 -21.90
CA LEU A 8 -4.91 0.65 -21.22
C LEU A 8 -5.78 1.66 -21.95
N SER A 9 -6.69 2.30 -21.22
CA SER A 9 -7.50 3.40 -21.71
C SER A 9 -7.21 4.66 -20.88
N VAL A 10 -7.09 5.81 -21.53
CA VAL A 10 -6.84 7.12 -20.89
C VAL A 10 -7.81 8.14 -21.47
N ASP A 11 -8.69 8.74 -20.65
CA ASP A 11 -9.70 9.73 -21.10
C ASP A 11 -10.42 9.33 -22.40
N ASP A 12 -10.93 8.10 -22.46
CA ASP A 12 -11.60 7.46 -23.62
C ASP A 12 -10.68 7.13 -24.83
N ILE A 13 -9.37 7.29 -24.70
CA ILE A 13 -8.38 6.89 -25.70
C ILE A 13 -7.83 5.51 -25.35
N ASP A 14 -8.10 4.53 -26.20
CA ASP A 14 -7.51 3.20 -26.09
C ASP A 14 -6.08 3.20 -26.67
N LEU A 15 -5.11 2.85 -25.83
CA LEU A 15 -3.70 2.77 -26.20
C LEU A 15 -3.28 1.33 -26.45
N THR A 16 -2.50 1.11 -27.51
CA THR A 16 -1.87 -0.19 -27.77
C THR A 16 -0.71 -0.39 -26.80
N LEU A 17 -0.89 -1.26 -25.81
CA LEU A 17 0.13 -1.60 -24.83
C LEU A 17 1.19 -2.55 -25.44
N VAL A 18 2.46 -2.17 -25.34
CA VAL A 18 3.61 -2.97 -25.79
C VAL A 18 4.21 -3.74 -24.61
N GLU A 19 4.42 -3.04 -23.49
CA GLU A 19 5.05 -3.58 -22.28
C GLU A 19 4.52 -2.83 -21.05
N PHE A 20 4.55 -3.50 -19.90
CA PHE A 20 4.35 -2.84 -18.62
C PHE A 20 5.26 -3.41 -17.53
N ASP A 21 5.65 -2.55 -16.61
CA ASP A 21 6.34 -2.90 -15.36
C ASP A 21 5.58 -2.26 -14.19
N GLY A 22 5.54 -2.92 -13.05
CA GLY A 22 4.68 -2.54 -11.93
C GLY A 22 5.26 -2.92 -10.58
N VAL A 23 5.11 -2.02 -9.62
CA VAL A 23 5.46 -2.27 -8.22
C VAL A 23 4.25 -1.95 -7.34
N GLU A 24 3.88 -2.92 -6.51
CA GLU A 24 2.91 -2.76 -5.43
C GLU A 24 3.53 -3.22 -4.11
N GLU A 25 3.28 -2.47 -3.05
CA GLU A 25 3.79 -2.76 -1.71
C GLU A 25 2.72 -2.40 -0.67
N MET A 26 2.68 -3.13 0.44
CA MET A 26 1.82 -2.79 1.57
C MET A 26 2.18 -1.41 2.11
N ASN A 27 1.17 -0.63 2.51
CA ASN A 27 1.33 0.75 3.01
C ASN A 27 1.95 1.73 2.01
N ARG A 28 2.05 1.37 0.73
CA ARG A 28 2.56 2.25 -0.33
C ARG A 28 1.58 2.30 -1.49
N LEU A 29 1.75 3.33 -2.31
CA LEU A 29 0.98 3.46 -3.54
C LEU A 29 1.56 2.51 -4.59
N PHE A 30 0.70 1.83 -5.35
CA PHE A 30 1.15 1.13 -6.54
C PHE A 30 1.66 2.13 -7.58
N LYS A 31 2.58 1.66 -8.42
CA LYS A 31 3.08 2.43 -9.56
C LYS A 31 3.34 1.49 -10.72
N TYR A 32 2.75 1.80 -11.86
CA TYR A 32 3.00 1.11 -13.12
C TYR A 32 3.70 2.05 -14.10
N THR A 33 4.57 1.48 -14.92
CA THR A 33 5.15 2.13 -16.09
C THR A 33 4.68 1.38 -17.32
N PHE A 34 4.00 2.07 -18.23
CA PHE A 34 3.48 1.52 -19.47
C PHE A 34 4.30 2.02 -20.65
N THR A 35 4.67 1.11 -21.54
CA THR A 35 5.18 1.42 -22.87
C THR A 35 4.06 1.19 -23.88
N THR A 36 3.66 2.22 -24.62
CA THR A 36 2.60 2.14 -25.63
C THR A 36 3.09 2.59 -26.99
N GLU A 37 2.46 2.09 -28.05
CA GLU A 37 2.62 2.70 -29.38
C GLU A 37 2.09 4.13 -29.36
N ILE A 38 2.64 5.00 -30.21
CA ILE A 38 2.08 6.34 -30.42
C ILE A 38 0.83 6.18 -31.32
N PRO A 39 -0.34 6.67 -30.89
CA PRO A 39 -1.54 6.63 -31.73
C PRO A 39 -1.32 7.30 -33.08
N THR A 40 -1.85 6.69 -34.15
CA THR A 40 -1.71 7.19 -35.53
C THR A 40 -2.37 8.57 -35.72
N THR A 41 -3.39 8.88 -34.93
CA THR A 41 -3.94 10.22 -34.77
C THR A 41 -3.11 10.97 -33.74
N GLY A 42 -2.41 12.01 -34.19
CA GLY A 42 -1.39 12.75 -33.43
C GLY A 42 -1.88 13.43 -32.16
N GLU A 43 -2.15 12.64 -31.14
CA GLU A 43 -2.36 13.05 -29.77
C GLU A 43 -1.02 13.49 -29.19
N LYS A 44 -1.04 14.60 -28.48
CA LYS A 44 0.13 15.13 -27.79
C LYS A 44 0.20 14.45 -26.43
N LEU A 45 1.40 14.34 -25.87
CA LEU A 45 1.56 13.90 -24.47
C LEU A 45 0.73 14.76 -23.48
N ALA A 46 0.44 16.02 -23.86
CA ALA A 46 -0.40 16.92 -23.10
C ALA A 46 -1.88 16.50 -23.05
N ASP A 47 -2.32 15.64 -23.96
CA ASP A 47 -3.71 15.18 -24.04
C ASP A 47 -3.97 13.99 -23.11
N ILE A 48 -2.90 13.30 -22.66
CA ILE A 48 -2.99 12.13 -21.76
C ILE A 48 -2.48 12.40 -20.35
N ILE A 49 -1.61 13.41 -20.17
CA ILE A 49 -1.04 13.72 -18.85
C ILE A 49 -2.12 14.21 -17.90
N ASP A 50 -2.09 13.74 -16.66
CA ASP A 50 -3.12 13.96 -15.65
C ASP A 50 -4.51 13.39 -16.00
N GLY A 51 -4.63 12.69 -17.13
CA GLY A 51 -5.85 12.03 -17.59
C GLY A 51 -6.20 10.80 -16.78
N ASP A 52 -7.50 10.56 -16.64
CA ASP A 52 -8.02 9.39 -15.93
C ASP A 52 -7.76 8.13 -16.75
N ALA A 53 -7.20 7.12 -16.11
CA ALA A 53 -6.74 5.92 -16.79
C ALA A 53 -7.28 4.64 -16.15
N VAL A 54 -7.57 3.65 -16.98
CA VAL A 54 -7.96 2.30 -16.55
C VAL A 54 -7.04 1.29 -17.22
N PHE A 55 -6.32 0.54 -16.40
CA PHE A 55 -5.54 -0.62 -16.83
C PHE A 55 -6.35 -1.89 -16.59
N THR A 56 -6.69 -2.61 -17.65
CA THR A 56 -7.53 -3.80 -17.60
C THR A 56 -6.72 -5.06 -17.86
N ILE A 57 -6.80 -6.00 -16.93
CA ILE A 57 -6.32 -7.37 -17.12
C ILE A 57 -7.55 -8.20 -17.51
N GLU A 58 -7.63 -8.61 -18.78
CA GLU A 58 -8.75 -9.42 -19.25
C GLU A 58 -8.76 -10.79 -18.58
N GLN A 59 -9.96 -11.32 -18.34
CA GLN A 59 -10.13 -12.65 -17.79
C GLN A 59 -9.46 -13.72 -18.66
N TYR A 60 -8.38 -14.33 -18.16
CA TYR A 60 -7.66 -15.40 -18.87
C TYR A 60 -7.81 -16.78 -18.21
N ASP A 61 -8.09 -16.84 -16.89
CA ASP A 61 -8.28 -18.09 -16.15
C ASP A 61 -9.32 -17.93 -15.02
N THR A 62 -10.51 -18.53 -15.22
CA THR A 62 -11.61 -18.52 -14.25
C THR A 62 -11.29 -19.22 -12.93
N SER A 63 -10.24 -20.05 -12.90
CA SER A 63 -9.80 -20.70 -11.66
C SER A 63 -9.01 -19.75 -10.75
N LEU A 64 -8.47 -18.66 -11.31
CA LEU A 64 -7.75 -17.63 -10.56
C LEU A 64 -8.66 -16.47 -10.19
N HIS A 65 -9.42 -15.95 -11.16
CA HIS A 65 -10.37 -14.85 -10.96
C HIS A 65 -11.51 -14.91 -11.98
N THR A 66 -12.65 -14.31 -11.63
CA THR A 66 -13.80 -14.18 -12.53
C THR A 66 -13.97 -12.73 -12.94
N GLY A 67 -14.19 -12.49 -14.22
CA GLY A 67 -14.28 -11.15 -14.81
C GLY A 67 -12.90 -10.51 -15.06
N ASP A 68 -12.95 -9.39 -15.77
CA ASP A 68 -11.80 -8.53 -16.00
C ASP A 68 -11.44 -7.79 -14.72
N ILE A 69 -10.15 -7.55 -14.49
CA ILE A 69 -9.67 -6.75 -13.36
C ILE A 69 -9.39 -5.35 -13.90
N GLU A 70 -10.14 -4.36 -13.42
CA GLU A 70 -9.98 -2.95 -13.79
C GLU A 70 -9.23 -2.21 -12.70
N ILE A 71 -8.04 -1.73 -13.04
CA ILE A 71 -7.20 -0.95 -12.14
C ILE A 71 -7.34 0.51 -12.55
N ALA A 72 -8.08 1.28 -11.75
CA ALA A 72 -8.26 2.72 -11.95
C ALA A 72 -7.08 3.52 -11.40
N GLY A 73 -6.72 4.58 -12.11
CA GLY A 73 -5.65 5.50 -11.75
C GLY A 73 -5.62 6.71 -12.68
N TYR A 74 -4.45 7.31 -12.85
CA TYR A 74 -4.22 8.43 -13.76
C TYR A 74 -2.78 8.43 -14.27
N ILE A 75 -2.55 9.09 -15.40
CA ILE A 75 -1.20 9.25 -15.96
C ILE A 75 -0.50 10.42 -15.25
N SER A 76 0.38 10.08 -14.30
CA SER A 76 1.13 11.05 -13.50
C SER A 76 2.35 11.65 -14.22
N LYS A 77 2.87 10.93 -15.22
CA LYS A 77 3.99 11.38 -16.07
C LYS A 77 3.86 10.76 -17.44
N ALA A 78 4.16 11.53 -18.48
CA ALA A 78 4.14 11.08 -19.86
C ALA A 78 5.43 11.54 -20.55
N SER A 79 6.06 10.65 -21.28
CA SER A 79 7.26 10.94 -22.06
C SER A 79 7.28 10.14 -23.35
N LYS A 80 8.15 10.52 -24.29
CA LYS A 80 8.27 9.90 -25.60
C LYS A 80 9.71 9.49 -25.85
N THR A 81 9.91 8.25 -26.32
CA THR A 81 11.21 7.73 -26.71
C THR A 81 11.06 7.03 -28.06
N SER A 82 11.80 7.48 -29.07
CA SER A 82 11.68 6.95 -30.45
C SER A 82 10.23 7.01 -30.96
N ASP A 83 9.60 5.84 -31.15
CA ASP A 83 8.24 5.66 -31.67
C ASP A 83 7.26 5.14 -30.61
N GLU A 84 7.61 5.26 -29.32
CA GLU A 84 6.84 4.78 -28.19
C GLU A 84 6.58 5.89 -27.15
N TRP A 85 5.49 5.76 -26.42
CA TRP A 85 5.20 6.53 -25.22
C TRP A 85 5.55 5.73 -23.97
N ILE A 86 6.11 6.42 -22.98
CA ILE A 86 6.41 5.88 -21.66
C ILE A 86 5.58 6.67 -20.65
N LEU A 87 4.62 5.98 -20.02
CA LEU A 87 3.59 6.55 -19.15
C LEU A 87 3.73 6.02 -17.74
N GLU A 88 3.75 6.90 -16.74
CA GLU A 88 3.74 6.54 -15.33
C GLU A 88 2.32 6.62 -14.79
N PHE A 89 1.76 5.47 -14.45
CA PHE A 89 0.41 5.30 -13.94
C PHE A 89 0.42 5.08 -12.43
N GLN A 90 -0.40 5.86 -11.72
CA GLN A 90 -0.49 5.85 -10.26
C GLN A 90 -1.96 5.96 -9.81
N PRO A 91 -2.30 5.52 -8.58
CA PRO A 91 -3.65 5.73 -8.05
C PRO A 91 -3.94 7.21 -7.90
N LYS A 92 -5.21 7.62 -8.03
CA LYS A 92 -5.62 9.01 -7.82
C LYS A 92 -5.28 9.52 -6.42
N LEU A 93 -5.22 8.62 -5.44
CA LEU A 93 -4.74 8.89 -4.08
C LEU A 93 -3.35 9.54 -4.06
N LYS A 94 -2.49 9.35 -5.07
CA LYS A 94 -1.19 10.05 -5.17
C LYS A 94 -1.33 11.56 -5.11
N LYS A 95 -2.42 12.14 -5.61
CA LYS A 95 -2.65 13.59 -5.61
C LYS A 95 -2.62 14.18 -4.19
N THR A 96 -2.98 13.41 -3.16
CA THR A 96 -2.90 13.84 -1.75
C THR A 96 -1.48 13.85 -1.18
N THR A 97 -0.47 13.41 -1.93
CA THR A 97 0.95 13.54 -1.55
C THR A 97 1.55 14.90 -1.94
N THR A 98 0.83 15.71 -2.71
CA THR A 98 1.32 17.02 -3.20
C THR A 98 1.17 18.14 -2.17
N ASN A 99 0.46 17.88 -1.06
CA ASN A 99 0.33 18.82 0.04
C ASN A 99 1.39 18.57 1.13
N SER A 100 1.55 19.56 2.00
CA SER A 100 2.32 19.45 3.22
C SER A 100 1.58 20.25 4.29
N ARG A 101 1.25 19.60 5.39
CA ARG A 101 0.39 20.16 6.44
C ARG A 101 1.00 19.99 7.82
N SER A 102 0.53 20.82 8.74
CA SER A 102 0.84 20.76 10.16
C SER A 102 -0.45 20.91 10.95
N GLU A 103 -1.04 19.79 11.32
CA GLU A 103 -2.37 19.72 11.94
C GLU A 103 -2.32 19.01 13.30
N ILE A 104 -3.26 19.38 14.15
CA ILE A 104 -3.40 18.85 15.50
C ILE A 104 -4.81 18.28 15.66
N TYR A 105 -4.87 16.98 15.93
CA TYR A 105 -6.08 16.29 16.34
C TYR A 105 -6.06 16.18 17.86
N PHE A 106 -7.02 16.83 18.51
CA PHE A 106 -7.08 16.87 19.97
C PHE A 106 -8.48 16.52 20.49
N LYS A 107 -8.52 15.66 21.52
CA LYS A 107 -9.71 15.43 22.34
C LYS A 107 -9.34 15.32 23.81
N GLU A 108 -10.01 16.12 24.63
CA GLU A 108 -9.78 16.20 26.08
C GLU A 108 -10.00 14.86 26.79
N ASP A 109 -10.96 14.06 26.32
CA ASP A 109 -11.35 12.78 26.90
C ASP A 109 -10.41 11.61 26.54
N ALA A 110 -9.30 11.89 25.85
CA ALA A 110 -8.34 10.90 25.37
C ALA A 110 -8.94 9.79 24.49
N SER A 111 -10.03 10.09 23.76
CA SER A 111 -10.75 9.11 22.93
C SER A 111 -10.23 8.99 21.49
N LEU A 112 -9.15 9.69 21.10
CA LEU A 112 -8.59 9.55 19.76
C LEU A 112 -7.77 8.27 19.66
N ASN A 113 -7.94 7.54 18.58
CA ASN A 113 -7.03 6.47 18.17
C ASN A 113 -6.64 6.66 16.70
N ALA A 114 -5.62 5.93 16.24
CA ALA A 114 -5.09 6.10 14.89
C ALA A 114 -6.15 5.87 13.81
N LEU A 115 -7.04 4.89 13.98
CA LEU A 115 -8.15 4.65 13.05
C LEU A 115 -9.08 5.86 12.97
N SER A 116 -9.50 6.43 14.10
CA SER A 116 -10.38 7.59 14.12
C SER A 116 -9.75 8.81 13.44
N VAL A 117 -8.44 8.99 13.58
CA VAL A 117 -7.70 10.08 12.93
C VAL A 117 -7.62 9.85 11.42
N ILE A 118 -7.32 8.63 10.98
CA ILE A 118 -7.33 8.28 9.55
C ILE A 118 -8.73 8.47 8.96
N GLN A 119 -9.79 8.05 9.65
CA GLN A 119 -11.16 8.27 9.19
C GLN A 119 -11.47 9.76 9.01
N LEU A 120 -11.07 10.60 9.96
CA LEU A 120 -11.20 12.06 9.84
C LEU A 120 -10.44 12.64 8.64
N GLU A 121 -9.26 12.10 8.32
CA GLU A 121 -8.49 12.46 7.13
C GLU A 121 -9.24 12.11 5.84
N PHE A 122 -9.83 10.92 5.75
CA PHE A 122 -10.65 10.51 4.60
C PHE A 122 -11.98 11.26 4.49
N ASP A 123 -12.56 11.68 5.61
CA ASP A 123 -13.81 12.43 5.61
C ASP A 123 -13.63 13.89 5.15
N HIS A 124 -12.48 14.51 5.44
CA HIS A 124 -12.27 15.96 5.21
C HIS A 124 -11.26 16.29 4.11
N ASP A 125 -10.17 15.55 4.00
CA ASP A 125 -8.98 15.99 3.26
C ASP A 125 -8.50 15.02 2.17
N ILE A 126 -8.82 13.72 2.31
CA ILE A 126 -8.48 12.68 1.35
C ILE A 126 -9.76 12.18 0.67
N THR A 127 -10.08 12.78 -0.48
CA THR A 127 -11.19 12.30 -1.32
C THR A 127 -10.73 11.17 -2.23
N LEU A 128 -11.43 10.04 -2.19
CA LEU A 128 -11.29 8.94 -3.15
C LEU A 128 -12.42 9.03 -4.19
N SER A 129 -12.07 9.21 -5.46
CA SER A 129 -13.05 9.27 -6.55
C SER A 129 -13.24 7.94 -7.28
N ASP A 130 -12.25 7.04 -7.17
CA ASP A 130 -12.13 5.79 -7.91
C ASP A 130 -12.29 4.55 -7.04
N ARG A 131 -12.38 4.71 -5.71
CA ARG A 131 -12.35 3.61 -4.74
C ARG A 131 -13.14 3.90 -3.48
N THR A 132 -13.56 2.84 -2.79
CA THR A 132 -14.18 2.94 -1.46
C THR A 132 -13.17 2.57 -0.37
N PRO A 133 -12.99 3.41 0.67
CA PRO A 133 -12.16 3.04 1.81
C PRO A 133 -12.90 2.04 2.70
N ILE A 134 -12.22 0.95 3.08
CA ILE A 134 -12.71 -0.05 4.02
C ILE A 134 -11.80 -0.05 5.24
N PHE A 135 -12.39 -0.02 6.42
CA PHE A 135 -11.64 -0.04 7.69
C PHE A 135 -12.02 -1.30 8.47
N ASP A 136 -11.11 -2.28 8.47
CA ASP A 136 -11.27 -3.57 9.12
C ASP A 136 -10.09 -3.86 10.07
N ILE A 137 -9.97 -3.01 11.09
CA ILE A 137 -8.96 -3.14 12.14
C ILE A 137 -9.62 -3.79 13.34
N THR A 138 -9.18 -5.01 13.68
CA THR A 138 -9.77 -5.83 14.74
C THR A 138 -9.08 -5.66 16.09
N SER A 139 -7.80 -5.27 16.07
CA SER A 139 -7.01 -4.99 17.26
C SER A 139 -7.51 -3.74 17.98
N THR A 140 -7.43 -3.75 19.30
CA THR A 140 -7.70 -2.57 20.11
C THR A 140 -6.53 -1.59 20.00
N LEU A 141 -6.74 -0.49 19.29
CA LEU A 141 -5.75 0.58 19.15
C LEU A 141 -5.68 1.44 20.43
N PRO A 142 -4.48 1.77 20.92
CA PRO A 142 -4.33 2.67 22.05
C PRO A 142 -4.95 4.03 21.78
N SER A 143 -5.65 4.56 22.78
CA SER A 143 -6.26 5.89 22.72
C SER A 143 -5.32 6.95 23.30
N ARG A 144 -5.35 8.16 22.74
CA ARG A 144 -4.50 9.31 23.10
C ARG A 144 -5.33 10.60 23.08
N LYS A 145 -4.84 11.64 23.76
CA LYS A 145 -5.44 12.99 23.67
C LYS A 145 -5.07 13.69 22.37
N LEU A 146 -3.86 13.44 21.85
CA LEU A 146 -3.26 14.22 20.78
C LEU A 146 -2.63 13.34 19.70
N PHE A 147 -2.97 13.62 18.44
CA PHE A 147 -2.17 13.24 17.27
C PHE A 147 -1.73 14.51 16.54
N CYS A 148 -0.49 14.53 16.08
CA CYS A 148 0.06 15.64 15.30
C CYS A 148 0.59 15.13 13.96
N GLN A 149 0.13 15.79 12.91
CA GLN A 149 0.74 15.77 11.59
C GLN A 149 1.71 16.95 11.54
N PHE A 150 2.96 16.74 11.14
CA PHE A 150 3.95 17.82 11.13
C PHE A 150 4.81 17.79 9.88
N HIS A 151 4.65 18.80 9.02
CA HIS A 151 5.40 18.97 7.78
C HIS A 151 5.43 17.71 6.89
N GLU A 152 4.31 17.02 6.81
CA GLU A 152 4.14 15.84 5.96
C GLU A 152 2.82 15.96 5.19
N SER A 153 2.66 15.16 4.13
CA SER A 153 1.41 15.10 3.37
C SER A 153 0.35 14.29 4.13
N ASN A 154 -0.93 14.46 3.79
CA ASN A 154 -2.01 13.68 4.41
C ASN A 154 -1.80 12.17 4.22
N LEU A 155 -1.36 11.73 3.02
CA LEU A 155 -1.08 10.31 2.83
C LEU A 155 0.14 9.81 3.61
N ASN A 156 1.22 10.61 3.68
CA ASN A 156 2.40 10.21 4.46
C ASN A 156 2.05 10.07 5.94
N PHE A 157 1.19 10.95 6.46
CA PHE A 157 0.68 10.86 7.81
C PHE A 157 -0.11 9.58 8.04
N VAL A 158 -1.06 9.26 7.15
CA VAL A 158 -1.83 8.01 7.20
C VAL A 158 -0.90 6.78 7.15
N ALA A 159 0.04 6.74 6.20
CA ALA A 159 0.99 5.62 6.06
C ALA A 159 1.88 5.46 7.30
N ARG A 160 2.33 6.57 7.90
CA ARG A 160 3.10 6.58 9.14
C ARG A 160 2.29 6.05 10.32
N LEU A 161 1.00 6.38 10.41
CA LEU A 161 0.11 5.84 11.43
C LEU A 161 -0.09 4.34 11.26
N CYS A 162 -0.28 3.84 10.03
CA CYS A 162 -0.32 2.41 9.74
C CYS A 162 0.96 1.71 10.19
N ASP A 163 2.12 2.18 9.71
CA ASP A 163 3.44 1.61 10.02
C ASP A 163 3.72 1.59 11.54
N HIS A 164 3.32 2.64 12.27
CA HIS A 164 3.57 2.75 13.71
C HIS A 164 2.65 1.86 14.56
N TRP A 165 1.37 1.78 14.20
CA TRP A 165 0.35 1.09 15.01
C TRP A 165 0.11 -0.36 14.59
N GLY A 166 0.82 -0.86 13.58
CA GLY A 166 0.86 -2.28 13.24
C GLY A 166 -0.33 -2.78 12.43
N PHE A 167 -0.98 -1.89 11.68
CA PHE A 167 -1.96 -2.27 10.66
C PHE A 167 -1.50 -1.73 9.30
N HIS A 168 -2.13 -2.20 8.24
CA HIS A 168 -1.68 -1.86 6.90
C HIS A 168 -2.84 -1.48 6.00
N PHE A 169 -2.52 -0.86 4.86
CA PHE A 169 -3.44 -0.66 3.76
C PHE A 169 -2.90 -1.26 2.46
N TYR A 170 -3.83 -1.68 1.61
CA TYR A 170 -3.56 -2.15 0.26
C TYR A 170 -4.73 -1.85 -0.67
N PHE A 171 -4.48 -1.98 -1.97
CA PHE A 171 -5.46 -1.75 -3.01
C PHE A 171 -6.11 -3.09 -3.39
N ASP A 172 -7.39 -3.27 -3.11
CA ASP A 172 -8.15 -4.39 -3.66
C ASP A 172 -8.73 -3.96 -5.01
N HIS A 173 -8.09 -4.42 -6.07
CA HIS A 173 -8.50 -4.15 -7.46
C HIS A 173 -9.75 -4.94 -7.88
N TYR A 174 -10.07 -6.05 -7.21
CA TYR A 174 -11.25 -6.85 -7.55
C TYR A 174 -12.54 -6.15 -7.14
N SER A 175 -12.51 -5.47 -5.99
CA SER A 175 -13.68 -4.78 -5.44
C SER A 175 -13.59 -3.26 -5.57
N SER A 176 -12.54 -2.72 -6.21
CA SER A 176 -12.25 -1.27 -6.27
C SER A 176 -12.22 -0.62 -4.87
N GLN A 177 -11.49 -1.22 -3.94
CA GLN A 177 -11.40 -0.79 -2.54
C GLN A 177 -9.98 -0.37 -2.15
N LEU A 178 -9.90 0.49 -1.14
CA LEU A 178 -8.68 0.75 -0.37
C LEU A 178 -8.91 0.17 1.03
N VAL A 179 -8.30 -0.97 1.31
CA VAL A 179 -8.57 -1.72 2.54
C VAL A 179 -7.52 -1.39 3.57
N PHE A 180 -7.95 -0.96 4.77
CA PHE A 180 -7.14 -0.83 5.97
C PHE A 180 -7.43 -2.03 6.88
N ALA A 181 -6.44 -2.88 7.15
CA ALA A 181 -6.64 -4.10 7.93
C ALA A 181 -5.42 -4.48 8.77
N ASP A 182 -5.67 -5.27 9.81
CA ASP A 182 -4.66 -5.98 10.62
C ASP A 182 -4.85 -7.50 10.59
N ASN A 183 -5.70 -7.97 9.68
CA ASN A 183 -6.12 -9.35 9.52
C ASN A 183 -6.18 -9.71 8.02
N ASN A 184 -6.63 -10.93 7.69
CA ASN A 184 -6.69 -11.45 6.32
C ASN A 184 -8.13 -11.67 5.82
N GLN A 185 -9.12 -10.93 6.33
CA GLN A 185 -10.53 -11.07 5.98
C GLN A 185 -10.80 -10.72 4.52
N TYR A 186 -10.11 -9.72 3.99
CA TYR A 186 -10.25 -9.22 2.62
C TYR A 186 -9.24 -9.83 1.64
N ASP A 187 -8.34 -10.69 2.12
CA ASP A 187 -7.35 -11.36 1.28
C ASP A 187 -8.04 -12.30 0.30
N GLN A 188 -7.81 -12.05 -1.00
CA GLN A 188 -8.26 -12.94 -2.05
C GLN A 188 -7.48 -14.24 -2.01
N LYS A 189 -8.19 -15.37 -2.05
CA LYS A 189 -7.61 -16.71 -2.04
C LYS A 189 -8.10 -17.47 -3.24
N PHE A 190 -7.17 -17.98 -4.04
CA PHE A 190 -7.46 -18.98 -5.07
C PHE A 190 -7.05 -20.36 -4.57
N THR A 191 -7.77 -21.39 -5.00
CA THR A 191 -7.50 -22.79 -4.63
C THR A 191 -6.64 -23.52 -5.66
N THR A 192 -6.37 -22.87 -6.79
CA THR A 192 -5.57 -23.41 -7.89
C THR A 192 -4.14 -23.69 -7.43
N GLN A 193 -3.69 -24.93 -7.64
CA GLN A 193 -2.32 -25.32 -7.32
C GLN A 193 -1.36 -24.79 -8.38
N LEU A 194 -0.39 -23.98 -7.93
CA LEU A 194 0.71 -23.52 -8.77
C LEU A 194 1.73 -24.64 -8.94
N LYS A 195 2.40 -24.67 -10.11
CA LYS A 195 3.40 -25.70 -10.43
C LYS A 195 4.79 -25.17 -10.13
N THR A 196 5.59 -25.93 -9.38
CA THR A 196 6.92 -25.50 -8.94
C THR A 196 8.05 -26.42 -9.39
N THR A 197 7.75 -27.52 -10.09
CA THR A 197 8.76 -28.52 -10.47
C THR A 197 9.50 -28.13 -11.76
N ASN A 198 10.82 -28.33 -11.77
CA ASN A 198 11.66 -28.05 -12.94
C ASN A 198 11.32 -28.93 -14.16
N THR A 199 10.69 -30.09 -13.95
CA THR A 199 10.24 -30.98 -15.04
C THR A 199 9.00 -30.48 -15.75
N THR A 200 8.26 -29.54 -15.14
CA THR A 200 7.14 -28.88 -15.78
C THR A 200 7.67 -27.94 -16.86
N SER A 201 7.15 -28.03 -18.09
CA SER A 201 7.53 -27.12 -19.18
C SER A 201 7.42 -25.65 -18.76
N ASP A 202 8.35 -24.80 -19.19
CA ASP A 202 8.26 -23.34 -18.98
C ASP A 202 7.00 -22.74 -19.63
N SER A 203 6.50 -23.38 -20.68
CA SER A 203 5.23 -23.04 -21.31
C SER A 203 4.00 -23.50 -20.52
N SER A 204 4.18 -24.15 -19.35
CA SER A 204 3.06 -24.62 -18.54
C SER A 204 2.44 -23.46 -17.79
N GLN A 205 1.11 -23.39 -17.85
CA GLN A 205 0.34 -22.41 -17.11
C GLN A 205 0.58 -22.52 -15.61
N LEU A 206 0.64 -21.36 -14.95
CA LEU A 206 0.76 -21.20 -13.51
C LEU A 206 2.02 -21.86 -12.93
N LYS A 207 3.07 -21.98 -13.75
CA LYS A 207 4.39 -22.39 -13.30
C LYS A 207 5.09 -21.21 -12.63
N ILE A 208 5.58 -21.42 -11.41
CA ILE A 208 6.55 -20.55 -10.78
C ILE A 208 7.91 -20.86 -11.40
N LEU A 209 8.45 -19.91 -12.17
CA LEU A 209 9.71 -20.10 -12.90
C LEU A 209 10.94 -20.03 -11.99
N ASN A 210 10.87 -19.23 -10.94
CA ASN A 210 11.96 -19.01 -10.01
C ASN A 210 11.42 -18.90 -8.59
N TRP A 211 12.13 -19.51 -7.64
CA TRP A 211 11.84 -19.41 -6.21
C TRP A 211 13.15 -19.17 -5.48
N GLN A 212 13.13 -18.17 -4.60
CA GLN A 212 14.27 -17.81 -3.78
C GLN A 212 13.81 -17.58 -2.35
N GLU A 213 14.56 -18.13 -1.40
CA GLU A 213 14.41 -17.85 0.02
C GLU A 213 15.67 -17.13 0.50
N ASN A 214 15.47 -16.01 1.19
CA ASN A 214 16.56 -15.24 1.78
C ASN A 214 16.28 -15.10 3.28
N ILE A 215 17.22 -15.54 4.12
CA ILE A 215 17.14 -15.42 5.57
C ILE A 215 18.19 -14.39 6.00
N ASN A 216 17.75 -13.30 6.62
CA ASN A 216 18.60 -12.27 7.17
C ASN A 216 18.56 -12.32 8.70
N PRO A 217 19.68 -12.07 9.41
CA PRO A 217 19.64 -11.90 10.86
C PRO A 217 18.83 -10.65 11.20
N VAL A 218 17.85 -10.79 12.09
CA VAL A 218 17.03 -9.70 12.63
C VAL A 218 17.38 -9.43 14.09
N GLU A 219 17.02 -8.25 14.60
CA GLU A 219 17.07 -7.96 16.03
C GLU A 219 16.35 -9.04 16.82
N SER A 220 16.73 -9.28 18.07
CA SER A 220 16.09 -10.29 18.94
C SER A 220 14.91 -9.70 19.72
N TYR A 221 15.01 -8.41 20.03
CA TYR A 221 14.05 -7.69 20.85
C TYR A 221 13.93 -6.22 20.44
N THR A 222 12.69 -5.75 20.45
CA THR A 222 12.37 -4.32 20.45
C THR A 222 11.96 -3.92 21.86
N THR A 223 12.72 -3.03 22.49
CA THR A 223 12.33 -2.43 23.77
C THR A 223 11.81 -1.03 23.54
N VAL A 224 10.59 -0.78 24.00
CA VAL A 224 10.03 0.56 24.09
C VAL A 224 10.18 1.06 25.52
N THR A 225 10.82 2.22 25.68
CA THR A 225 10.90 2.91 26.97
C THR A 225 10.11 4.20 26.90
N GLY A 226 9.20 4.38 27.85
CA GLY A 226 8.39 5.58 28.01
C GLY A 226 8.81 6.40 29.21
N HIS A 227 8.35 7.64 29.23
CA HIS A 227 8.43 8.51 30.39
C HIS A 227 7.05 9.08 30.72
N ASP A 228 6.72 9.08 32.00
CA ASP A 228 5.55 9.74 32.55
C ASP A 228 5.92 10.60 33.74
N HIS A 229 5.68 11.90 33.60
CA HIS A 229 6.10 12.88 34.59
C HIS A 229 5.28 12.77 35.89
N GLU A 230 4.00 12.37 35.80
CA GLU A 230 3.16 12.13 36.98
C GLU A 230 3.61 10.88 37.74
N ASN A 231 4.18 9.92 37.03
CA ASN A 231 4.67 8.64 37.57
C ASN A 231 6.19 8.49 37.39
N ALA A 232 6.96 9.58 37.55
CA ALA A 232 8.38 9.64 37.19
C ALA A 232 9.29 8.61 37.90
N GLY A 233 8.84 8.04 39.03
CA GLY A 233 9.55 6.98 39.75
C GLY A 233 9.33 5.57 39.17
N THR A 234 8.39 5.39 38.26
CA THR A 234 8.02 4.10 37.68
C THR A 234 8.75 3.92 36.34
N ALA A 235 9.49 2.82 36.21
CA ALA A 235 10.07 2.44 34.94
C ALA A 235 8.96 1.98 33.98
N ILE A 236 8.77 2.71 32.88
CA ILE A 236 7.85 2.35 31.81
C ILE A 236 8.68 1.72 30.70
N THR A 237 8.84 0.40 30.75
CA THR A 237 9.60 -0.34 29.74
C THR A 237 8.82 -1.57 29.33
N ALA A 238 8.67 -1.78 28.03
CA ALA A 238 8.13 -3.00 27.44
C ALA A 238 9.13 -3.56 26.45
N SER A 239 9.34 -4.88 26.47
CA SER A 239 10.21 -5.58 25.52
C SER A 239 9.41 -6.63 24.77
N TYR A 240 9.51 -6.59 23.44
CA TYR A 240 8.80 -7.47 22.53
C TYR A 240 9.82 -8.32 21.78
N PRO A 241 9.76 -9.67 21.86
CA PRO A 241 10.57 -10.51 21.00
C PRO A 241 10.11 -10.33 19.55
N THR A 242 11.06 -10.21 18.65
CA THR A 242 10.85 -10.05 17.20
C THR A 242 10.66 -11.39 16.48
N ASP A 243 10.96 -12.51 17.15
CA ASP A 243 10.81 -13.85 16.60
C ASP A 243 10.19 -14.82 17.63
N SER A 244 9.38 -15.75 17.13
CA SER A 244 8.65 -16.75 17.92
C SER A 244 9.48 -17.99 18.27
N LEU A 245 10.65 -18.14 17.63
CA LEU A 245 11.52 -19.31 17.78
C LEU A 245 12.86 -18.91 18.39
N SER A 246 12.92 -18.98 19.72
CA SER A 246 14.13 -19.29 20.50
C SER A 246 15.47 -18.73 19.97
N GLN A 247 15.72 -17.44 20.11
CA GLN A 247 17.10 -16.91 20.08
C GLN A 247 17.78 -17.07 21.44
N SER A 248 17.78 -18.32 21.96
CA SER A 248 18.59 -18.65 23.13
C SER A 248 20.05 -18.83 22.69
N GLY A 249 20.83 -17.76 22.78
CA GLY A 249 22.30 -17.86 22.78
C GLY A 249 23.08 -17.27 21.62
N LEU A 250 22.52 -16.36 20.82
CA LEU A 250 23.32 -15.56 19.87
C LEU A 250 23.12 -14.06 20.13
N THR A 251 24.17 -13.28 19.84
CA THR A 251 24.40 -11.86 20.14
C THR A 251 23.11 -11.05 20.25
N GLU A 252 22.79 -10.56 21.46
CA GLU A 252 21.61 -9.73 21.72
C GLU A 252 21.67 -8.44 20.91
N ALA A 253 20.96 -8.39 19.79
CA ALA A 253 20.72 -7.16 19.05
C ALA A 253 19.40 -6.55 19.55
N ARG A 254 19.49 -5.38 20.19
CA ARG A 254 18.37 -4.69 20.83
C ARG A 254 18.13 -3.34 20.18
N GLN A 255 16.91 -3.11 19.70
CA GLN A 255 16.47 -1.78 19.31
C GLN A 255 15.75 -1.14 20.49
N THR A 256 16.20 0.05 20.92
CA THR A 256 15.49 0.84 21.94
C THR A 256 14.78 1.99 21.26
N LEU A 257 13.45 2.00 21.38
CA LEU A 257 12.61 3.11 20.93
C LEU A 257 12.18 3.92 22.16
N SER A 258 12.31 5.24 22.07
CA SER A 258 11.75 6.15 23.06
C SER A 258 10.41 6.65 22.54
N ASP A 259 9.34 6.44 23.29
CA ASP A 259 8.02 7.02 22.99
C ASP A 259 7.54 7.84 24.18
N VAL A 260 6.83 8.94 23.89
CA VAL A 260 6.24 9.80 24.91
C VAL A 260 4.81 9.32 25.12
N ASN A 261 4.59 8.59 26.22
CA ASN A 261 3.27 8.04 26.57
C ASN A 261 2.50 8.88 27.60
N SER A 262 3.10 9.96 28.11
CA SER A 262 2.46 10.87 29.07
C SER A 262 1.74 11.97 28.33
N GLN A 263 0.42 11.97 28.40
CA GLN A 263 -0.44 13.04 27.87
C GLN A 263 -1.54 13.45 28.84
N SER A 264 -1.32 13.32 30.15
CA SER A 264 -2.01 14.16 31.13
C SER A 264 -1.37 15.55 31.10
N GLU A 265 -1.89 16.42 30.24
CA GLU A 265 -2.04 17.84 30.65
C GLU A 265 -3.38 18.00 31.37
#